data_AF-Q3BAF9-F1
#
_entry.id   AF-Q3BAF9-F1
#
_cell.length_a   1.000
_cell.length_b   1.000
_cell.length_c   1.000
_cell.angle_alpha   90.00
_cell.angle_beta   90.00
_cell.angle_gamma   90.00
#
_symmetry.space_group_name_H-M   'P 1'
#
loop_
_entity.id
_entity.type
_entity.pdbx_description
1 polymer ?
#
loop_
_entity_poly.entity_id
_entity_poly.type
_entity_poly.pdbx_seq_one_letter_code
_entity_poly.pdbx_strand_id
1 'polypeptide(L)' 'HMMTDWLVKSWCRETIFNLKLPMKKRYEEVAHILQKMEQQLKENGVNAQIQAKHLYHDREEITVHVRRIWSVYAPNRDY' A
#
# COMPACT_ATOMS: atom_id res chain seq x y z
N HIS A 1 -6.14 3.19 5.53
CA HIS A 1 -6.52 2.56 6.80
C HIS A 1 -6.60 1.04 6.63
N MET A 2 -7.65 0.45 6.03
CA MET A 2 -7.76 -1.01 5.97
C MET A 2 -6.54 -1.75 5.36
N MET A 3 -6.03 -1.33 4.19
CA MET A 3 -4.88 -2.01 3.57
C MET A 3 -3.56 -1.80 4.33
N THR A 4 -3.37 -0.60 4.91
CA THR A 4 -2.21 -0.31 5.75
C THR A 4 -2.20 -1.19 6.99
N ASP A 5 -3.35 -1.38 7.64
CA ASP A 5 -3.47 -2.18 8.87
C ASP A 5 -3.11 -3.65 8.63
N TRP A 6 -3.48 -4.21 7.47
CA TRP A 6 -3.12 -5.57 7.10
C TRP A 6 -1.60 -5.75 6.95
N LEU A 7 -0.93 -4.76 6.34
CA LEU A 7 0.51 -4.76 6.16
C LEU A 7 1.25 -4.59 7.49
N VAL A 8 0.75 -3.72 8.37
CA VAL A 8 1.30 -3.52 9.73
C VAL A 8 1.17 -4.78 10.57
N LYS A 9 -0.01 -5.42 10.57
CA LYS A 9 -0.26 -6.66 11.32
C LYS A 9 0.36 -7.91 10.69
N SER A 10 1.09 -7.78 9.59
CA SER A 10 1.70 -8.91 8.89
C SER A 10 0.67 -9.95 8.40
N TRP A 11 -0.56 -9.56 8.08
CA TRP A 11 -1.58 -10.49 7.60
C TRP A 11 -1.38 -10.89 6.14
N CYS A 12 -0.64 -10.07 5.37
CA CYS A 12 -0.19 -10.39 4.03
C CYS A 12 1.28 -10.00 3.84
N ARG A 13 1.95 -10.64 2.87
CA ARG A 13 3.29 -10.25 2.41
C ARG A 13 3.23 -9.25 1.27
N GLU A 14 2.29 -9.47 0.37
CA GLU A 14 1.99 -8.60 -0.77
C GLU A 14 0.48 -8.42 -0.87
N THR A 15 0.06 -7.27 -1.39
CA THR A 15 -1.35 -6.98 -1.66
C THR A 15 -1.48 -6.20 -2.96
N ILE A 16 -2.53 -6.50 -3.72
CA ILE A 16 -2.97 -5.72 -4.88
C ILE A 16 -4.41 -5.32 -4.62
N PHE A 17 -4.71 -4.04 -4.76
CA PHE A 17 -6.07 -3.52 -4.59
C PHE A 17 -6.32 -2.31 -5.48
N ASN A 18 -7.59 -2.04 -5.76
CA ASN A 18 -7.99 -0.86 -6.52
C ASN A 18 -8.29 0.32 -5.59
N LEU A 19 -7.83 1.50 -5.99
CA LEU A 19 -8.18 2.78 -5.37
C LEU A 19 -9.08 3.57 -6.33
N LYS A 20 -10.30 3.89 -5.91
CA LYS A 20 -11.22 4.71 -6.71
C LYS A 20 -10.71 6.16 -6.77
N LEU A 21 -10.82 6.76 -7.95
CA LEU A 21 -10.38 8.13 -8.19
C LEU A 21 -11.49 9.13 -7.90
N PRO A 22 -11.18 10.29 -7.28
CA PRO A 22 -12.15 11.37 -7.14
C PRO A 22 -12.45 12.03 -8.50
N MET A 23 -13.59 12.71 -8.63
CA MET A 23 -13.95 13.39 -9.88
C MET A 23 -12.99 14.54 -10.25
N LYS A 24 -12.33 15.17 -9.27
CA LYS A 24 -11.39 16.29 -9.45
C LYS A 24 -10.07 15.99 -8.75
N LYS A 25 -8.97 16.62 -9.18
CA LYS A 25 -7.65 16.52 -8.54
C LYS A 25 -7.13 15.08 -8.35
N ARG A 26 -7.43 14.19 -9.31
CA ARG A 26 -7.12 12.75 -9.26
C ARG A 26 -5.68 12.43 -8.87
N TYR A 27 -4.73 13.06 -9.55
CA TYR A 27 -3.30 12.84 -9.28
C TYR A 27 -2.89 13.30 -7.87
N GLU A 28 -3.31 14.50 -7.47
CA GLU A 28 -3.00 15.05 -6.15
C GLU A 28 -3.53 14.16 -5.02
N GLU A 29 -4.78 13.70 -5.15
CA GLU A 29 -5.42 12.85 -4.14
C GLU A 29 -4.73 11.48 -4.05
N VAL A 30 -4.44 10.85 -5.19
CA VAL A 30 -3.70 9.59 -5.23
C VAL A 30 -2.33 9.75 -4.59
N ALA A 31 -1.57 10.78 -4.96
CA ALA A 31 -0.25 11.03 -4.40
C ALA A 31 -0.32 11.23 -2.88
N HIS A 32 -1.30 12.00 -2.41
CA HIS A 32 -1.54 12.22 -0.98
C HIS A 32 -1.85 10.92 -0.24
N ILE A 33 -2.72 10.07 -0.80
CA ILE A 33 -3.07 8.77 -0.21
C ILE A 33 -1.85 7.85 -0.14
N LEU A 34 -1.09 7.73 -1.24
CA LEU A 34 0.11 6.88 -1.28
C LEU A 34 1.18 7.36 -0.30
N GLN A 35 1.42 8.67 -0.22
CA GLN A 35 2.35 9.26 0.74
C GLN A 35 1.91 8.99 2.19
N LYS A 36 0.61 9.13 2.48
CA LYS A 36 0.06 8.82 3.81
C LYS A 36 0.25 7.34 4.16
N MET A 37 0.06 6.43 3.20
CA MET A 37 0.31 5.00 3.41
C MET A 37 1.78 4.73 3.69
N GLU A 38 2.70 5.31 2.92
CA GLU A 38 4.14 5.16 3.12
C GLU A 38 4.57 5.67 4.51
N GLN A 39 4.09 6.84 4.91
CA GLN A 39 4.37 7.41 6.23
C GLN A 39 3.86 6.50 7.36
N GLN A 40 2.64 5.97 7.25
CA GLN A 40 2.08 5.05 8.25
C GLN A 40 2.90 3.74 8.35
N LEU A 41 3.33 3.17 7.22
CA LEU A 41 4.16 1.96 7.24
C LEU A 41 5.52 2.25 7.89
N LYS A 42 6.13 3.38 7.56
CA LYS A 42 7.41 3.83 8.13
C LYS A 42 7.32 4.06 9.65
N GLU A 43 6.26 4.72 10.12
CA GLU A 43 6.01 4.96 11.55
C GLU A 43 5.86 3.65 12.34
N ASN A 44 5.33 2.60 11.71
CA ASN A 44 5.21 1.27 12.32
C ASN A 44 6.44 0.37 12.09
N GLY A 45 7.55 0.93 11.58
CA GLY A 45 8.78 0.16 11.31
C GLY A 45 8.65 -0.88 10.20
N VAL A 46 7.63 -0.76 9.33
CA VAL A 46 7.38 -1.68 8.23
C VAL A 46 8.10 -1.20 6.98
N ASN A 47 9.12 -1.94 6.56
CA ASN A 47 9.74 -1.73 5.25
C ASN A 47 8.84 -2.29 4.14
N ALA A 48 8.41 -1.44 3.21
CA ALA A 48 7.55 -1.85 2.10
C ALA A 48 7.84 -1.04 0.83
N GLN A 49 7.57 -1.66 -0.32
CA GLN A 49 7.56 -1.01 -1.62
C GLN A 49 6.12 -0.84 -2.08
N ILE A 50 5.77 0.38 -2.50
CA ILE A 50 4.44 0.73 -3.02
C ILE A 50 4.60 1.11 -4.49
N GLN A 51 3.77 0.51 -5.35
CA GLN A 51 3.67 0.85 -6.76
C GLN A 51 2.21 1.07 -7.11
N ALA A 52 1.93 2.07 -7.94
CA ALA A 52 0.58 2.38 -8.37
C ALA A 52 0.58 2.62 -9.87
N LYS A 53 -0.40 2.05 -10.56
CA LYS A 53 -0.56 2.24 -12.01
C LYS A 53 -2.03 2.24 -12.39
N HIS A 54 -2.37 3.13 -13.32
CA HIS A 54 -3.64 3.09 -14.02
C HIS A 54 -3.53 2.04 -15.13
N LEU A 55 -4.09 0.85 -14.92
CA LEU A 55 -3.99 -0.27 -15.87
C LEU A 55 -4.97 -0.11 -17.03
N TYR A 56 -4.77 -0.88 -18.11
CA TYR A 56 -5.60 -0.79 -19.32
C TYR A 56 -7.11 -0.97 -19.05
N HIS A 57 -7.48 -1.81 -18.08
CA HIS A 57 -8.87 -2.08 -17.73
C HIS A 57 -9.44 -1.17 -16.65
N ASP A 58 -8.61 -0.31 -16.04
CA ASP A 58 -9.04 0.57 -14.97
C ASP A 58 -9.80 1.78 -15.55
N ARG A 59 -11.00 2.06 -15.03
CA ARG A 59 -11.78 3.26 -15.41
C ARG A 59 -11.48 4.43 -14.48
N GLU A 60 -12.34 4.67 -13.51
CA GLU A 60 -12.16 5.69 -12.47
C GLU A 60 -11.47 5.10 -11.24
N GLU A 61 -10.40 4.35 -11.48
CA GLU A 61 -9.61 3.72 -10.43
C GLU A 61 -8.16 3.55 -10.85
N ILE A 62 -7.31 3.22 -9.90
CA ILE A 62 -5.94 2.77 -10.16
C ILE A 62 -5.70 1.46 -9.42
N THR A 63 -4.79 0.65 -9.94
CA THR A 63 -4.31 -0.55 -9.26
C THR A 63 -3.06 -0.22 -8.46
N VAL A 64 -3.07 -0.55 -7.16
CA VAL A 64 -1.95 -0.36 -6.24
C VAL A 64 -1.43 -1.72 -5.82
N HIS A 65 -0.12 -1.93 -5.94
CA HIS A 65 0.61 -3.06 -5.40
C HIS A 65 1.46 -2.59 -4.22
N VAL A 66 1.44 -3.37 -3.14
CA VAL A 66 2.33 -3.16 -2.00
C VAL A 66 3.01 -4.46 -1.64
N ARG A 67 4.34 -4.42 -1.53
CA ARG A 67 5.18 -5.54 -1.13
C ARG A 67 5.92 -5.20 0.16
N ARG A 68 5.63 -5.94 1.24
CA ARG A 68 6.38 -5.84 2.49
C ARG A 68 7.72 -6.56 2.36
N ILE A 69 8.81 -5.86 2.64
CA ILE A 69 10.16 -6.40 2.66
C ILE A 69 10.49 -6.82 4.09
N TRP A 70 10.85 -8.09 4.24
CA TRP A 70 11.26 -8.65 5.51
C TRP A 70 12.79 -8.54 5.59
N SER A 71 13.30 -8.08 6.73
CA SER A 71 14.71 -8.29 7.04
C SER A 71 14.96 -9.79 7.17
N VAL A 72 16.14 -10.26 6.74
CA VAL A 72 16.60 -11.65 6.96
C VAL A 72 16.59 -12.00 8.46
N TYR A 73 16.57 -10.98 9.34
CA TYR A 73 16.50 -11.08 10.80
C TYR A 73 15.13 -10.76 11.39
N ALA A 74 14.02 -11.06 10.70
CA ALA A 74 12.71 -10.94 11.35
C ALA A 74 12.66 -11.90 12.55
N PRO A 75 12.43 -11.41 13.80
CA PRO A 75 12.27 -12.29 14.95
C PRO A 75 11.09 -13.23 14.66
N ASN A 76 11.24 -14.48 15.09
CA ASN A 76 10.30 -15.58 14.84
C ASN A 76 8.85 -15.10 14.75
N ARG A 77 8.25 -15.37 13.59
CA ARG A 77 6.83 -15.20 13.37
C ARG A 77 6.17 -16.38 14.09
N ASP A 78 6.02 -16.26 15.40
CA ASP A 78 5.35 -17.26 16.21
C ASP A 78 3.90 -17.35 15.71
N TYR A 79 3.57 -18.51 15.14
CA TYR A 79 2.21 -18.93 14.78
C TYR A 79 1.58 -19.65 15.98
#